data_AF-A0A7S3FZF0-F1
#
_entry.id   AF-A0A7S3FZF0-F1
#
_cell.length_a   1.000
_cell.length_b   1.000
_cell.length_c   1.000
_cell.angle_alpha   90.00
_cell.angle_beta   90.00
_cell.angle_gamma   90.00
#
_symmetry.space_group_name_H-M   'P 1'
#
loop_
_entity.id
_entity.type
_entity.pdbx_description
1 polymer ?
#
loop_
_entity_poly.entity_id
_entity_poly.type
_entity_poly.pdbx_seq_one_letter_code
_entity_poly.pdbx_strand_id
1 'polypeptide(L)'
;MIVGSGHDHTLDWWALGVLIYEMIIGIPPFYHRNQNQMYVLIQQAPLRWPDSVKHGISVSDDAKDLITRLLEKDRKKRLGQKKDVQEILEHPFFKEVDIQAILDKKVKAEFIPQVDQ
;
A
#
# COMPACT_ATOMS: atom_id res chain seq x y z
N MET A 1 -23.51 12.20 9.35
CA MET A 1 -22.74 13.43 9.03
C MET A 1 -22.05 13.87 10.31
N ILE A 2 -20.73 13.67 10.42
CA ILE A 2 -20.00 14.00 11.65
C ILE A 2 -18.67 14.68 11.28
N VAL A 3 -18.74 16.01 11.40
CA VAL A 3 -17.68 17.00 11.70
C VAL A 3 -16.58 17.22 10.66
N GLY A 4 -16.74 18.32 9.93
CA GLY A 4 -15.77 18.88 8.99
C GLY A 4 -14.59 19.58 9.68
N SER A 5 -13.52 18.82 9.89
CA SER A 5 -12.19 19.35 10.17
C SER A 5 -11.15 18.56 9.39
N GLY A 6 -10.90 18.99 8.14
CA GLY A 6 -9.81 18.53 7.27
C GLY A 6 -9.90 17.08 6.81
N HIS A 7 -10.15 16.84 5.52
CA HIS A 7 -10.12 15.50 4.92
C HIS A 7 -8.87 14.71 5.35
N ASP A 8 -9.06 13.61 6.08
CA ASP A 8 -8.00 12.63 6.44
C ASP A 8 -7.69 11.73 5.22
N HIS A 9 -7.36 12.37 4.09
CA HIS A 9 -6.97 11.72 2.83
C HIS A 9 -5.80 10.74 3.01
N THR A 10 -5.00 10.92 4.07
CA THR A 10 -3.91 10.01 4.43
C THR A 10 -4.38 8.61 4.82
N LEU A 11 -5.66 8.42 5.14
CA LEU A 11 -6.24 7.09 5.38
C LEU A 11 -6.30 6.26 4.10
N ASP A 12 -6.55 6.89 2.95
CA ASP A 12 -6.54 6.19 1.67
C ASP A 12 -5.12 5.73 1.33
N TRP A 13 -4.10 6.52 1.68
CA TRP A 13 -2.69 6.13 1.54
C TRP A 13 -2.28 5.00 2.47
N TRP A 14 -2.84 4.93 3.67
CA TRP A 14 -2.69 3.74 4.52
C TRP A 14 -3.30 2.51 3.86
N ALA A 15 -4.54 2.62 3.36
CA ALA A 15 -5.22 1.51 2.69
C ALA A 15 -4.47 1.05 1.44
N LEU A 16 -3.89 1.97 0.67
CA LEU A 16 -3.00 1.67 -0.45
C LEU A 16 -1.78 0.86 0.00
N GLY A 17 -1.11 1.25 1.09
CA GLY A 17 0.01 0.50 1.65
C GLY A 17 -0.36 -0.93 2.04
N VAL A 18 -1.53 -1.11 2.66
CA VAL A 18 -2.07 -2.44 3.01
C VAL A 18 -2.32 -3.27 1.75
N LEU A 19 -2.96 -2.67 0.73
CA LEU A 19 -3.29 -3.33 -0.53
C LEU A 19 -2.03 -3.77 -1.28
N ILE A 20 -1.03 -2.90 -1.42
CA ILE A 20 0.23 -3.25 -2.11
C ILE A 20 0.94 -4.39 -1.36
N TYR A 21 0.99 -4.33 -0.02
CA TYR A 21 1.54 -5.43 0.77
C TYR A 21 0.81 -6.75 0.50
N GLU A 22 -0.52 -6.73 0.51
CA GLU A 22 -1.34 -7.93 0.30
C GLU A 22 -1.21 -8.48 -1.13
N MET A 23 -1.11 -7.63 -2.15
CA MET A 23 -0.88 -8.06 -3.54
C MET A 23 0.46 -8.79 -3.71
N ILE A 24 1.50 -8.40 -2.97
CA ILE A 24 2.84 -9.02 -3.07
C ILE A 24 2.95 -10.26 -2.17
N ILE A 25 2.44 -10.19 -0.93
CA ILE A 25 2.63 -11.23 0.10
C ILE A 25 1.49 -12.25 0.10
N GLY A 26 0.30 -11.89 -0.39
CA GLY A 26 -0.90 -12.73 -0.41
C GLY A 26 -1.70 -12.74 0.90
N ILE A 27 -1.26 -12.02 1.93
CA ILE A 27 -1.98 -11.85 3.21
C ILE A 27 -1.83 -10.41 3.73
N PRO A 28 -2.78 -9.90 4.52
CA PRO A 28 -2.69 -8.56 5.07
C PRO A 28 -1.59 -8.45 6.15
N PRO A 29 -0.96 -7.27 6.32
CA PRO A 29 0.18 -7.07 7.22
C PRO A 29 -0.19 -7.17 8.70
N PHE A 30 -1.44 -6.86 9.05
CA PHE A 30 -1.96 -6.89 10.43
C PHE A 30 -3.20 -7.78 10.49
N TYR A 31 -3.01 -9.08 10.70
CA TYR A 31 -4.11 -10.04 10.78
C TYR A 31 -4.20 -10.70 12.15
N HIS A 32 -5.42 -10.79 12.67
CA HIS A 32 -5.72 -11.63 13.83
C HIS A 32 -7.18 -12.08 13.79
N ARG A 33 -7.47 -13.31 14.27
CA ARG A 33 -8.83 -13.86 14.30
C ARG A 33 -9.79 -13.06 15.20
N ASN A 34 -9.27 -12.58 16.32
CA ASN A 34 -9.98 -11.65 17.22
C ASN A 34 -9.81 -10.20 16.72
N GLN A 35 -10.93 -9.52 16.46
CA GLN A 35 -10.95 -8.15 15.94
C GLN A 35 -10.29 -7.13 16.89
N ASN A 36 -10.51 -7.24 18.20
CA ASN A 36 -9.90 -6.32 19.17
C ASN A 36 -8.37 -6.42 19.14
N GLN A 37 -7.85 -7.64 19.03
CA GLN A 37 -6.41 -7.86 18.88
C GLN A 37 -5.91 -7.33 17.52
N MET A 38 -6.67 -7.50 16.45
CA MET A 38 -6.33 -6.94 15.13
C MET A 38 -6.23 -5.41 15.19
N TYR A 39 -7.14 -4.73 15.89
CA TYR A 39 -7.05 -3.28 16.10
C TYR A 39 -5.80 -2.86 16.88
N VAL A 40 -5.40 -3.65 17.88
CA VAL A 40 -4.14 -3.42 18.61
C VAL A 40 -2.94 -3.58 17.68
N LEU A 41 -2.93 -4.61 16.82
CA LEU A 41 -1.87 -4.80 15.83
C LEU A 41 -1.78 -3.63 14.84
N ILE A 42 -2.93 -3.18 14.32
CA ILE A 42 -3.00 -2.04 13.40
C ILE A 42 -2.44 -0.77 14.06
N GLN A 43 -2.67 -0.56 15.35
CA GLN A 43 -2.20 0.64 16.05
C GLN A 43 -0.73 0.56 16.46
N GLN A 44 -0.27 -0.60 16.92
CA GLN A 44 0.98 -0.70 17.69
C GLN A 44 2.01 -1.66 17.11
N ALA A 45 1.58 -2.68 16.35
CA ALA A 45 2.53 -3.67 15.86
C ALA A 45 3.42 -3.07 14.76
N PRO A 46 4.73 -3.36 14.79
CA PRO A 46 5.62 -3.03 13.70
C PRO A 46 5.25 -3.86 12.47
N LEU A 47 5.48 -3.29 11.28
CA LEU A 47 5.37 -4.02 10.02
C LEU A 47 6.42 -5.15 10.00
N ARG A 48 6.00 -6.35 9.62
CA ARG A 48 6.87 -7.53 9.50
C ARG A 48 6.91 -7.99 8.06
N TRP A 49 8.10 -8.38 7.61
CA TRP A 49 8.30 -8.96 6.30
C TRP A 49 8.49 -10.48 6.43
N PRO A 50 7.91 -11.29 5.53
CA PRO A 50 8.18 -12.72 5.52
C PRO A 50 9.64 -12.99 5.15
N ASP A 51 10.18 -14.09 5.66
CA ASP A 51 11.49 -14.59 5.27
C ASP A 51 11.48 -15.07 3.81
N SER A 52 12.41 -14.56 3.00
CA SER A 52 12.43 -14.81 1.56
C SER A 52 12.69 -16.27 1.19
N VAL A 53 13.49 -16.97 1.98
CA VAL A 53 13.85 -18.37 1.73
C VAL A 53 12.75 -19.30 2.20
N LYS A 54 12.25 -19.09 3.43
CA LYS A 54 11.23 -19.93 4.05
C LYS A 54 9.88 -19.81 3.36
N HIS A 55 9.52 -18.61 2.92
CA HIS A 55 8.21 -18.35 2.32
C HIS A 55 8.25 -18.32 0.79
N GLY A 56 9.44 -18.26 0.17
CA GLY A 56 9.57 -18.20 -1.29
C GLY A 56 9.07 -16.89 -1.90
N ILE A 57 8.99 -15.82 -1.11
CA ILE A 57 8.48 -14.51 -1.54
C ILE A 57 9.64 -13.52 -1.54
N SER A 58 9.92 -12.93 -2.70
CA SER A 58 10.89 -11.84 -2.83
C SER A 58 10.16 -10.51 -2.99
N VAL A 59 10.57 -9.52 -2.20
CA VAL A 59 10.03 -8.15 -2.26
C VAL A 59 11.20 -7.22 -2.53
N SER A 60 11.08 -6.38 -3.56
CA SER A 60 12.10 -5.38 -3.88
C SER A 60 12.26 -4.37 -2.73
N ASP A 61 13.46 -3.81 -2.58
CA ASP A 61 13.72 -2.85 -1.50
C ASP A 61 12.93 -1.56 -1.70
N ASP A 62 12.70 -1.13 -2.95
CA ASP A 62 11.81 0.00 -3.26
C ASP A 62 10.35 -0.27 -2.84
N ALA A 63 9.85 -1.51 -3.01
CA ALA A 63 8.51 -1.86 -2.55
C ALA A 63 8.43 -1.87 -1.02
N LYS A 64 9.47 -2.39 -0.35
CA LYS A 64 9.54 -2.37 1.12
C LYS A 64 9.57 -0.94 1.66
N ASP A 65 10.36 -0.05 1.05
CA ASP A 65 10.44 1.36 1.47
C ASP A 65 9.08 2.05 1.29
N LEU A 66 8.47 1.91 0.10
CA LEU A 66 7.17 2.49 -0.21
C LEU A 66 6.11 2.07 0.83
N ILE A 67 5.95 0.76 1.03
CA ILE A 67 4.95 0.21 1.94
C ILE A 67 5.23 0.66 3.38
N THR A 68 6.50 0.65 3.81
CA THR A 68 6.86 1.09 5.16
C THR A 68 6.48 2.54 5.40
N ARG A 69 6.68 3.43 4.41
CA ARG A 69 6.35 4.86 4.51
C ARG A 69 4.85 5.15 4.39
N LEU A 70 4.11 4.33 3.64
CA LEU A 70 2.63 4.39 3.58
C LEU A 70 1.98 3.85 4.88
N LEU A 71 2.59 2.83 5.50
CA LEU A 71 2.14 2.22 6.75
C LEU A 71 2.77 2.86 8.01
N GLU A 72 3.23 4.10 7.87
CA GLU A 72 3.65 4.92 9.01
C GLU A 72 2.44 5.23 9.92
N LYS A 73 2.60 4.94 11.21
CA LYS A 73 1.54 5.09 12.22
C LYS A 73 1.28 6.57 12.49
N ASP A 74 2.33 7.40 12.50
CA ASP A 74 2.19 8.85 12.60
C ASP A 74 1.73 9.44 11.25
N ARG A 75 0.44 9.80 11.18
CA ARG A 75 -0.17 10.45 9.99
C ARG A 75 0.64 11.64 9.47
N LYS A 76 1.33 12.39 10.32
CA LYS A 76 2.11 13.56 9.91
C LYS A 76 3.40 13.18 9.16
N LYS A 77 3.88 11.96 9.35
CA LYS A 77 5.10 11.42 8.74
C LYS A 77 4.79 10.46 7.58
N ARG A 78 3.53 10.08 7.42
CA ARG A 78 3.07 9.18 6.36
C ARG A 78 3.32 9.78 4.98
N LEU A 79 3.77 8.93 4.06
CA LEU A 79 3.90 9.29 2.66
C LEU A 79 2.54 9.73 2.09
N GLY A 80 2.54 10.82 1.33
CA GLY A 80 1.32 11.45 0.81
C GLY A 80 0.80 12.58 1.69
N GLN A 81 1.33 12.77 2.90
CA GLN A 81 0.88 13.89 3.75
C GLN A 81 1.34 15.26 3.22
N LYS A 82 2.46 15.34 2.49
CA LYS A 82 3.02 16.65 2.08
C LYS A 82 2.48 17.13 0.74
N LYS A 83 2.45 16.25 -0.26
CA LYS A 83 2.03 16.56 -1.63
C LYS A 83 1.04 15.54 -2.19
N ASP A 84 0.33 14.84 -1.31
CA ASP A 84 -0.69 13.87 -1.70
C ASP A 84 -0.11 12.81 -2.67
N VAL A 85 -0.85 12.46 -3.72
CA VAL A 85 -0.44 11.50 -4.74
C VAL A 85 0.91 11.81 -5.39
N GLN A 86 1.31 13.09 -5.51
CA GLN A 86 2.57 13.45 -6.17
C GLN A 86 3.77 12.89 -5.41
N GLU A 87 3.74 12.94 -4.06
CA GLU A 87 4.83 12.40 -3.24
C GLU A 87 4.96 10.88 -3.39
N ILE A 88 3.85 10.20 -3.63
CA ILE A 88 3.78 8.75 -3.84
C ILE A 88 4.31 8.38 -5.22
N LEU A 89 3.89 9.10 -6.27
CA LEU A 89 4.33 8.84 -7.65
C LEU A 89 5.80 9.21 -7.89
N GLU A 90 6.35 10.15 -7.13
CA GLU A 90 7.80 10.47 -7.14
C GLU A 90 8.67 9.37 -6.50
N HIS A 91 8.06 8.36 -5.84
CA HIS A 91 8.80 7.27 -5.20
C HIS A 91 9.51 6.36 -6.21
N PRO A 92 10.73 5.88 -5.93
CA PRO A 92 11.49 4.98 -6.83
C PRO A 92 10.72 3.75 -7.33
N PHE A 93 9.83 3.21 -6.50
CA PHE A 93 8.92 2.12 -6.88
C PHE A 93 8.12 2.39 -8.17
N PHE A 94 7.74 3.64 -8.43
CA PHE A 94 6.99 4.04 -9.62
C PHE A 94 7.88 4.64 -10.73
N LYS A 95 9.20 4.62 -10.59
CA LYS A 95 10.14 5.27 -11.52
C LYS A 95 10.00 4.81 -12.97
N GLU A 96 9.72 3.53 -13.18
CA GLU A 96 9.60 2.94 -14.52
C GLU A 96 8.17 2.99 -15.07
N VAL A 97 7.24 3.56 -14.30
CA VAL A 97 5.82 3.59 -14.64
C VAL A 97 5.48 4.88 -15.38
N ASP A 98 5.06 4.76 -16.64
CA ASP A 98 4.47 5.88 -17.38
C ASP A 98 3.02 6.09 -16.93
N ILE A 99 2.85 6.98 -15.95
CA ILE A 99 1.54 7.32 -15.39
C ILE A 99 0.57 7.86 -16.44
N GLN A 100 1.06 8.65 -17.41
CA GLN A 100 0.19 9.20 -18.44
C GLN A 100 -0.30 8.10 -19.41
N ALA A 101 0.58 7.18 -19.78
CA ALA A 101 0.19 6.04 -20.61
C ALA A 101 -0.84 5.13 -19.90
N ILE A 102 -0.74 4.97 -18.58
CA ILE A 102 -1.75 4.25 -17.78
C ILE A 102 -3.10 4.97 -17.83
N LEU A 103 -3.11 6.29 -17.57
CA LEU A 103 -4.33 7.10 -17.59
C LEU A 103 -4.99 7.09 -18.98
N ASP A 104 -4.18 7.14 -20.03
CA ASP A 104 -4.61 7.03 -21.44
C ASP A 104 -5.00 5.60 -21.85
N LYS A 105 -4.90 4.61 -20.94
CA LYS A 105 -5.16 3.19 -21.19
C LYS A 105 -4.31 2.60 -22.33
N LYS A 106 -3.09 3.11 -22.51
CA LYS A 106 -2.12 2.67 -23.53
C LYS A 106 -1.22 1.55 -23.05
N VAL A 107 -1.09 1.36 -21.73
CA VAL A 107 -0.36 0.24 -21.15
C VAL A 107 -1.21 -1.03 -21.24
N LYS A 108 -0.66 -2.10 -21.81
CA LYS A 108 -1.31 -3.41 -21.86
C LYS A 108 -1.34 -4.02 -20.45
N ALA A 109 -2.52 -4.41 -19.99
CA ALA A 109 -2.66 -5.14 -18.73
C ALA A 109 -1.97 -6.51 -18.80
N GLU A 110 -1.28 -6.90 -17.73
CA GLU A 110 -0.62 -8.21 -17.64
C GLU A 110 -1.62 -9.36 -17.62
N PHE A 111 -2.78 -9.13 -17.01
CA PHE A 111 -3.87 -10.09 -16.95
C PHE A 111 -5.12 -9.56 -17.67
N ILE A 112 -5.62 -10.34 -18.62
CA ILE A 112 -6.89 -10.08 -19.31
C ILE A 112 -7.84 -11.23 -18.93
N PRO A 113 -8.88 -10.98 -18.11
CA PRO A 113 -9.83 -12.01 -17.73
C PRO A 113 -10.54 -12.60 -18.96
N GLN A 114 -10.72 -13.92 -18.98
CA GLN A 114 -11.61 -14.54 -19.97
C GLN A 114 -13.05 -14.31 -19.52
N VAL A 115 -13.84 -13.72 -20.40
CA VAL A 115 -15.29 -13.59 -20.21
C VAL A 115 -15.90 -14.67 -21.09
N ASP A 116 -16.36 -15.76 -20.47
CA ASP A 116 -17.20 -16.73 -21.16
C ASP A 116 -18.45 -15.99 -21.64
N GLN A 117 -18.73 -16.04 -22.95
CA GLN A 117 -19.89 -15.40 -23.59
C GLN A 117 -21.20 -16.11 -23.23
#